data_AF-A8XS42-F1
#
_entry.id   AF-A8XS42-F1
#
_cell.length_a   1.000
_cell.length_b   1.000
_cell.length_c   1.000
_cell.angle_alpha   90.00
_cell.angle_beta   90.00
_cell.angle_gamma   90.00
#
_symmetry.space_group_name_H-M   'P 1'
#
loop_
_entity.id
_entity.type
_entity.pdbx_description
1 polymer ?
#
loop_
_entity_poly.entity_id
_entity_poly.type
_entity_poly.pdbx_seq_one_letter_code
_entity_poly.pdbx_strand_id
1 'polypeptide(L)'
;MIALLVFLISAASAEILGDLNCTTYVGDGTITFGYSPSATVCSNTISDASCNVLYAPVTDGEFPAPGNDVERPFNCYTTEGANTGAFSADMKKAALDSCPKSCGYCCQTSAYNCRNVNFPRLRCETITASQCTSATWRTIIAADCPSACGFCNDGGCVDGVMDCGNDISICNAVGMQDFVNQYCQRTCQRCGTTTAASTGTGTCTSFIADTSASCSAWATNGFCTNTFYTAAQRRVYCATTCRIC
;
A
#
# COMPACT_ATOMS: atom_id res chain seq x y z
N MET A 1 64.24 7.07 1.20
CA MET A 1 63.17 6.40 0.42
C MET A 1 61.84 6.84 1.02
N ILE A 2 61.17 7.81 0.38
CA ILE A 2 59.85 8.28 0.80
C ILE A 2 58.85 7.43 0.03
N ALA A 3 58.15 6.55 0.74
CA ALA A 3 57.05 5.77 0.16
C ALA A 3 55.83 6.69 0.01
N LEU A 4 55.50 7.04 -1.22
CA LEU A 4 54.28 7.76 -1.57
C LEU A 4 53.11 6.78 -1.42
N LEU A 5 52.35 6.90 -0.34
CA LEU A 5 51.10 6.16 -0.15
C LEU A 5 50.00 6.88 -0.94
N VAL A 6 49.74 6.42 -2.17
CA VAL A 6 48.61 6.89 -2.98
C VAL A 6 47.35 6.17 -2.48
N PHE A 7 46.58 6.83 -1.63
CA PHE A 7 45.19 6.44 -1.36
C PHE A 7 44.34 6.86 -2.57
N LEU A 8 44.10 5.92 -3.49
CA LEU A 8 42.98 6.01 -4.43
C LEU A 8 41.69 5.71 -3.66
N ILE A 9 41.05 6.74 -3.12
CA ILE A 9 39.69 6.63 -2.61
C ILE A 9 38.76 6.97 -3.78
N SER A 10 38.50 6.01 -4.65
CA SER A 10 37.39 6.07 -5.59
C SER A 10 36.20 5.34 -4.96
N ALA A 11 35.39 6.08 -4.20
CA ALA A 11 34.07 5.64 -3.78
C ALA A 11 33.08 6.75 -4.13
N ALA A 12 32.70 6.79 -5.41
CA ALA A 12 31.45 7.43 -5.84
C ALA A 12 30.55 6.29 -6.31
N SER A 13 29.79 5.70 -5.38
CA SER A 13 28.63 4.86 -5.70
C SER A 13 27.39 5.60 -5.22
N ALA A 14 26.64 6.16 -6.16
CA ALA A 14 25.30 6.68 -5.92
C ALA A 14 24.58 6.69 -7.27
N GLU A 15 24.13 5.54 -7.77
CA GLU A 15 23.52 5.50 -9.10
C GLU A 15 22.01 5.22 -9.07
N ILE A 16 21.25 6.30 -8.98
CA ILE A 16 19.98 6.42 -9.69
C ILE A 16 20.03 7.77 -10.38
N LEU A 17 20.43 7.84 -11.66
CA LEU A 17 20.67 9.13 -12.33
C LEU A 17 19.65 9.42 -13.44
N GLY A 18 19.20 10.68 -13.48
CA GLY A 18 18.05 11.15 -14.26
C GLY A 18 16.78 11.30 -13.41
N ASP A 19 16.16 10.18 -13.00
CA ASP A 19 14.87 10.19 -12.27
C ASP A 19 14.92 9.43 -10.92
N LEU A 20 14.92 10.21 -9.82
CA LEU A 20 14.92 9.75 -8.42
C LEU A 20 13.52 9.41 -7.87
N ASN A 21 12.46 9.38 -8.68
CA ASN A 21 11.15 9.02 -8.19
C ASN A 21 11.08 7.57 -7.66
N CYS A 22 10.31 7.36 -6.59
CA CYS A 22 10.23 6.09 -5.86
C CYS A 22 11.51 5.63 -5.14
N THR A 23 12.43 6.55 -4.85
CA THR A 23 13.66 6.26 -4.08
C THR A 23 13.56 6.76 -2.64
N THR A 24 14.32 6.12 -1.74
CA THR A 24 14.43 6.48 -0.32
C THR A 24 15.88 6.53 0.09
N TYR A 25 16.19 7.35 1.10
CA TYR A 25 17.51 7.35 1.72
C TYR A 25 17.75 6.02 2.45
N VAL A 26 18.83 5.32 2.12
CA VAL A 26 19.18 4.01 2.72
C VAL A 26 20.36 4.15 3.69
N GLY A 27 21.36 4.98 3.38
CA GLY A 27 22.42 5.36 4.31
C GLY A 27 23.42 4.24 4.67
N ASP A 28 23.60 3.23 3.83
CA ASP A 28 24.41 2.03 4.10
C ASP A 28 25.92 2.20 3.79
N GLY A 29 26.42 3.44 3.81
CA GLY A 29 27.83 3.77 3.53
C GLY A 29 28.28 3.61 2.07
N THR A 30 27.71 2.65 1.32
CA THR A 30 27.91 2.45 -0.13
C THR A 30 26.72 2.93 -0.96
N ILE A 31 25.51 2.91 -0.39
CA ILE A 31 24.26 3.34 -1.06
C ILE A 31 23.67 4.53 -0.32
N THR A 32 23.54 5.66 -1.02
CA THR A 32 22.91 6.87 -0.45
C THR A 32 21.39 6.84 -0.67
N PHE A 33 20.96 6.56 -1.90
CA PHE A 33 19.55 6.44 -2.28
C PHE A 33 19.32 5.10 -2.96
N GLY A 34 18.32 4.35 -2.51
CA GLY A 34 17.90 3.10 -3.13
C GLY A 34 16.41 3.12 -3.42
N TYR A 35 15.96 2.21 -4.28
CA TYR A 35 14.53 2.08 -4.57
C TYR A 35 13.75 1.73 -3.30
N SER A 36 12.65 2.45 -3.08
CA SER A 36 11.72 2.13 -1.99
C SER A 36 11.07 0.75 -2.23
N PRO A 37 10.56 0.08 -1.18
CA PRO A 37 9.74 -1.12 -1.36
C PRO A 37 8.55 -0.90 -2.30
N SER A 38 8.00 0.32 -2.30
CA SER A 38 6.89 0.72 -3.18
C SER A 38 7.28 0.91 -4.64
N ALA A 39 8.57 0.95 -5.00
CA ALA A 39 9.01 1.14 -6.38
C ALA A 39 8.66 -0.05 -7.28
N THR A 40 8.58 -1.26 -6.72
CA THR A 40 8.40 -2.52 -7.47
C THR A 40 7.33 -3.44 -6.88
N VAL A 41 6.47 -2.89 -6.02
CA VAL A 41 5.41 -3.65 -5.32
C VAL A 41 4.27 -4.11 -6.25
N CYS A 42 4.06 -3.39 -7.35
CA CYS A 42 3.05 -3.70 -8.36
C CYS A 42 3.57 -4.68 -9.43
N SER A 43 2.66 -5.17 -10.26
CA SER A 43 3.01 -5.92 -11.47
C SER A 43 3.07 -4.99 -12.69
N ASN A 44 3.78 -5.43 -13.73
CA ASN A 44 3.67 -4.81 -15.05
C ASN A 44 2.29 -5.07 -15.67
N THR A 45 1.84 -4.18 -16.56
CA THR A 45 0.59 -4.35 -17.31
C THR A 45 0.76 -5.33 -18.47
N ILE A 46 1.98 -5.43 -19.00
CA ILE A 46 2.39 -6.45 -19.98
C ILE A 46 3.37 -7.44 -19.35
N SER A 47 3.74 -8.49 -20.08
CA SER A 47 4.65 -9.52 -19.55
C SER A 47 6.02 -8.94 -19.18
N ASP A 48 6.64 -9.48 -18.11
CA ASP A 48 8.00 -9.08 -17.69
C ASP A 48 9.00 -9.27 -18.85
N ALA A 49 8.84 -10.30 -19.68
CA ALA A 49 9.67 -10.51 -20.87
C ALA A 49 9.53 -9.38 -21.91
N SER A 50 8.31 -8.91 -22.15
CA SER A 50 8.07 -7.75 -23.03
C SER A 50 8.66 -6.47 -22.44
N CYS A 51 8.50 -6.27 -21.13
CA CYS A 51 9.09 -5.12 -20.44
C CYS A 51 10.61 -5.12 -20.51
N ASN A 52 11.26 -6.28 -20.41
CA ASN A 52 12.72 -6.40 -20.52
C ASN A 52 13.23 -6.04 -21.91
N VAL A 53 12.43 -6.22 -22.97
CA VAL A 53 12.77 -5.81 -24.33
C VAL A 53 12.59 -4.30 -24.51
N LEU A 54 11.50 -3.72 -23.99
CA LEU A 54 11.19 -2.29 -24.13
C LEU A 54 12.06 -1.40 -23.23
N TYR A 55 12.33 -1.89 -22.03
CA TYR A 55 13.02 -1.20 -20.94
C TYR A 55 14.19 -2.05 -20.45
N ALA A 56 15.11 -2.36 -21.37
CA ALA A 56 16.31 -3.13 -21.06
C ALA A 56 17.13 -2.42 -19.97
N PRO A 57 17.58 -3.15 -18.94
CA PRO A 57 18.38 -2.55 -17.86
C PRO A 57 19.71 -2.04 -18.40
N VAL A 58 20.30 -1.07 -17.71
CA VAL A 58 21.60 -0.51 -18.09
C VAL A 58 22.69 -1.58 -17.97
N THR A 59 22.68 -2.33 -16.86
CA THR A 59 23.49 -3.52 -16.65
C THR A 59 22.61 -4.76 -16.81
N ASP A 60 23.03 -5.70 -17.65
CA ASP A 60 22.23 -6.90 -17.91
C ASP A 60 21.94 -7.70 -16.63
N GLY A 61 20.67 -8.03 -16.41
CA GLY A 61 20.20 -8.70 -15.20
C GLY A 61 19.99 -7.81 -13.97
N GLU A 62 20.35 -6.53 -14.00
CA GLU A 62 20.17 -5.61 -12.87
C GLU A 62 18.92 -4.74 -13.05
N PHE A 63 17.85 -5.11 -12.33
CA PHE A 63 16.59 -4.37 -12.35
C PHE A 63 16.37 -3.60 -11.05
N PRO A 64 15.58 -2.51 -11.09
CA PRO A 64 15.10 -1.85 -9.89
C PRO A 64 14.56 -2.86 -8.89
N ALA A 65 15.03 -2.81 -7.65
CA ALA A 65 14.57 -3.67 -6.57
C ALA A 65 14.72 -2.96 -5.22
N PRO A 66 13.90 -3.31 -4.20
CA PRO A 66 13.94 -2.61 -2.93
C PRO A 66 15.34 -2.58 -2.32
N GLY A 67 15.84 -1.38 -2.00
CA GLY A 67 17.13 -1.16 -1.37
C GLY A 67 18.34 -1.11 -2.30
N ASN A 68 18.24 -1.51 -3.57
CA ASN A 68 19.33 -1.34 -4.52
C ASN A 68 19.35 0.06 -5.15
N ASP A 69 20.49 0.44 -5.69
CA ASP A 69 20.77 1.68 -6.42
C ASP A 69 21.28 1.35 -7.83
N VAL A 70 20.55 0.49 -8.53
CA VAL A 70 20.84 0.23 -9.94
C VAL A 70 20.30 1.39 -10.79
N GLU A 71 20.97 1.69 -11.89
CA GLU A 71 20.49 2.75 -12.78
C GLU A 71 19.16 2.36 -13.44
N ARG A 72 18.21 3.30 -13.44
CA ARG A 72 16.90 3.07 -14.06
C ARG A 72 17.09 2.85 -15.56
N PRO A 73 16.41 1.86 -16.18
CA PRO A 73 16.45 1.72 -17.64
C PRO A 73 16.15 3.06 -18.33
N PHE A 74 17.03 3.51 -19.22
CA PHE A 74 16.95 4.86 -19.79
C PHE A 74 15.62 5.14 -20.49
N ASN A 75 15.11 4.15 -21.22
CA ASN A 75 13.83 4.25 -21.92
C ASN A 75 12.63 4.45 -20.97
N CYS A 76 12.79 4.25 -19.66
CA CYS A 76 11.76 4.56 -18.68
C CYS A 76 11.53 6.07 -18.48
N TYR A 77 12.45 6.94 -18.91
CA TYR A 77 12.32 8.39 -18.67
C TYR A 77 12.92 9.28 -19.75
N THR A 78 13.69 8.75 -20.70
CA THR A 78 14.29 9.52 -21.80
C THR A 78 14.14 8.79 -23.13
N THR A 79 14.09 9.55 -24.22
CA THR A 79 14.11 9.03 -25.61
C THR A 79 15.52 8.83 -26.14
N GLU A 80 16.55 9.33 -25.43
CA GLU A 80 17.94 9.34 -25.91
C GLU A 80 18.70 8.06 -25.54
N GLY A 81 18.17 7.26 -24.61
CA GLY A 81 18.77 5.98 -24.24
C GLY A 81 20.11 6.11 -23.50
N ALA A 82 20.34 7.24 -22.82
CA ALA A 82 21.57 7.52 -22.09
C ALA A 82 21.31 8.33 -20.81
N ASN A 83 22.24 8.26 -19.86
CA ASN A 83 22.15 8.95 -18.56
C ASN A 83 22.13 10.49 -18.66
N THR A 84 22.73 11.05 -19.72
CA THR A 84 22.67 12.50 -20.03
C THR A 84 21.40 12.91 -20.79
N GLY A 85 20.54 11.95 -21.13
CA GLY A 85 19.35 12.19 -21.93
C GLY A 85 18.36 13.11 -21.23
N ALA A 86 17.73 14.00 -22.00
CA ALA A 86 16.70 14.88 -21.45
C ALA A 86 15.52 14.05 -20.92
N PHE A 87 14.94 14.51 -19.81
CA PHE A 87 13.72 13.92 -19.26
C PHE A 87 12.54 14.11 -20.22
N SER A 88 11.85 13.01 -20.51
CA SER A 88 10.64 12.96 -21.31
C SER A 88 9.47 12.49 -20.46
N ALA A 89 8.50 13.39 -20.25
CA ALA A 89 7.26 13.07 -19.53
C ALA A 89 6.46 11.98 -20.24
N ASP A 90 6.50 11.94 -21.57
CA ASP A 90 5.79 10.94 -22.37
C ASP A 90 6.42 9.55 -22.21
N MET A 91 7.75 9.46 -22.15
CA MET A 91 8.42 8.18 -21.88
C MET A 91 8.15 7.66 -20.48
N LYS A 92 8.19 8.56 -19.49
CA LYS A 92 7.78 8.20 -18.13
C LYS A 92 6.32 7.75 -18.06
N LYS A 93 5.43 8.42 -18.77
CA LYS A 93 4.01 8.04 -18.82
C LYS A 93 3.82 6.67 -19.47
N ALA A 94 4.48 6.39 -20.59
CA ALA A 94 4.45 5.08 -21.23
C ALA A 94 4.99 3.98 -20.31
N ALA A 95 6.08 4.25 -19.59
CA ALA A 95 6.65 3.32 -18.61
C ALA A 95 5.70 3.05 -17.44
N LEU A 96 5.05 4.08 -16.90
CA LEU A 96 4.04 3.95 -15.84
C LEU A 96 2.86 3.09 -16.26
N ASP A 97 2.41 3.23 -17.51
CA ASP A 97 1.21 2.56 -18.01
C ASP A 97 1.48 1.11 -18.45
N SER A 98 2.69 0.80 -18.92
CA SER A 98 3.03 -0.52 -19.46
C SER A 98 3.87 -1.38 -18.52
N CYS A 99 4.94 -0.82 -17.95
CA CYS A 99 5.98 -1.55 -17.22
C CYS A 99 6.43 -0.87 -15.92
N PRO A 100 5.50 -0.48 -15.03
CA PRO A 100 5.85 0.25 -13.81
C PRO A 100 6.76 -0.53 -12.86
N LYS A 101 6.69 -1.87 -12.83
CA LYS A 101 7.56 -2.69 -11.98
C LYS A 101 8.98 -2.72 -12.54
N SER A 102 9.14 -3.04 -13.83
CA SER A 102 10.47 -3.10 -14.48
C SER A 102 11.16 -1.74 -14.47
N CYS A 103 10.39 -0.66 -14.57
CA CYS A 103 10.92 0.69 -14.49
C CYS A 103 11.07 1.23 -13.07
N GLY A 104 10.63 0.54 -12.01
CA GLY A 104 10.73 1.05 -10.62
C GLY A 104 9.80 2.23 -10.31
N TYR A 105 8.61 2.27 -10.91
CA TYR A 105 7.62 3.34 -10.80
C TYR A 105 6.31 2.93 -10.12
N CYS A 106 6.21 1.75 -9.51
CA CYS A 106 4.96 1.32 -8.89
C CYS A 106 4.39 2.35 -7.91
N CYS A 107 5.24 3.06 -7.15
CA CYS A 107 4.82 4.09 -6.19
C CYS A 107 4.06 5.27 -6.82
N GLN A 108 4.18 5.46 -8.14
CA GLN A 108 3.52 6.53 -8.88
C GLN A 108 2.30 6.06 -9.69
N THR A 109 2.06 4.75 -9.74
CA THR A 109 0.83 4.22 -10.34
C THR A 109 -0.38 4.61 -9.50
N SER A 110 -1.53 4.86 -10.13
CA SER A 110 -2.73 5.34 -9.43
C SER A 110 -3.20 4.40 -8.31
N ALA A 111 -2.96 3.10 -8.45
CA ALA A 111 -3.32 2.10 -7.44
C ALA A 111 -2.47 2.20 -6.16
N TYR A 112 -1.25 2.74 -6.24
CA TYR A 112 -0.28 2.75 -5.12
C TYR A 112 0.11 4.17 -4.67
N ASN A 113 -0.21 5.20 -5.47
CA ASN A 113 0.13 6.60 -5.20
C ASN A 113 -0.93 7.28 -4.32
N CYS A 114 -0.99 6.88 -3.05
CA CYS A 114 -1.76 7.56 -2.02
C CYS A 114 -1.06 7.45 -0.66
N ARG A 115 -1.48 8.30 0.28
CA ARG A 115 -0.99 8.24 1.65
C ARG A 115 -1.71 7.13 2.43
N ASN A 116 -0.97 6.34 3.18
CA ASN A 116 -1.55 5.50 4.24
C ASN A 116 -2.15 6.38 5.35
N VAL A 117 -3.04 5.82 6.16
CA VAL A 117 -3.61 6.58 7.28
C VAL A 117 -2.50 6.94 8.28
N ASN A 118 -2.69 8.00 9.07
CA ASN A 118 -1.63 8.50 9.96
C ASN A 118 -1.27 7.53 11.09
N PHE A 119 -2.23 6.73 11.55
CA PHE A 119 -2.08 5.80 12.67
C PHE A 119 -2.68 4.43 12.28
N PRO A 120 -2.02 3.69 11.37
CA PRO A 120 -2.50 2.40 10.92
C PRO A 120 -2.40 1.37 12.05
N ARG A 121 -3.31 0.40 12.05
CA ARG A 121 -3.26 -0.77 12.95
C ARG A 121 -2.09 -1.70 12.62
N LEU A 122 -1.55 -1.59 11.40
CA LEU A 122 -0.44 -2.39 10.87
C LEU A 122 0.76 -1.49 10.57
N ARG A 123 1.97 -2.06 10.60
CA ARG A 123 3.14 -1.40 10.04
C ARG A 123 3.10 -1.55 8.52
N CYS A 124 2.75 -0.48 7.81
CA CYS A 124 2.53 -0.54 6.37
C CYS A 124 3.80 -0.97 5.60
N GLU A 125 4.97 -0.71 6.16
CA GLU A 125 6.28 -1.01 5.57
C GLU A 125 6.62 -2.51 5.60
N THR A 126 5.95 -3.29 6.46
CA THR A 126 6.20 -4.73 6.61
C THR A 126 5.18 -5.60 5.89
N ILE A 127 4.25 -4.99 5.16
CA ILE A 127 3.19 -5.72 4.45
C ILE A 127 3.80 -6.47 3.27
N THR A 128 3.55 -7.78 3.22
CA THR A 128 3.97 -8.63 2.11
C THR A 128 2.89 -8.75 1.04
N ALA A 129 3.28 -9.11 -0.18
CA ALA A 129 2.34 -9.38 -1.27
C ALA A 129 1.31 -10.48 -0.91
N SER A 130 1.68 -11.47 -0.10
CA SER A 130 0.76 -12.52 0.36
C SER A 130 -0.31 -12.00 1.33
N GLN A 131 -0.03 -10.92 2.07
CA GLN A 131 -1.05 -10.29 2.91
C GLN A 131 -2.06 -9.49 2.07
N CYS A 132 -1.66 -8.96 0.91
CA CYS A 132 -2.57 -8.26 -0.01
C CYS A 132 -3.69 -9.13 -0.58
N THR A 133 -3.47 -10.46 -0.64
CA THR A 133 -4.46 -11.44 -1.14
C THR A 133 -5.10 -12.25 -0.01
N SER A 134 -4.72 -12.02 1.24
CA SER A 134 -5.23 -12.75 2.40
C SER A 134 -6.60 -12.24 2.83
N ALA A 135 -7.59 -13.13 2.95
CA ALA A 135 -8.93 -12.80 3.43
C ALA A 135 -8.97 -12.20 4.84
N THR A 136 -7.94 -12.47 5.65
CA THR A 136 -7.82 -11.92 7.00
C THR A 136 -7.31 -10.48 7.00
N TRP A 137 -6.39 -10.14 6.08
CA TRP A 137 -5.67 -8.87 6.12
C TRP A 137 -6.15 -7.85 5.09
N ARG A 138 -6.67 -8.31 3.95
CA ARG A 138 -6.96 -7.46 2.79
C ARG A 138 -7.85 -6.26 3.11
N THR A 139 -8.91 -6.45 3.89
CA THR A 139 -9.83 -5.38 4.31
C THR A 139 -9.18 -4.40 5.29
N ILE A 140 -8.35 -4.89 6.21
CA ILE A 140 -7.59 -4.06 7.16
C ILE A 140 -6.56 -3.22 6.41
N ILE A 141 -5.86 -3.83 5.44
CA ILE A 141 -4.85 -3.16 4.63
C ILE A 141 -5.47 -2.08 3.74
N ALA A 142 -6.62 -2.35 3.11
CA ALA A 142 -7.30 -1.33 2.31
C ALA A 142 -7.66 -0.09 3.13
N ALA A 143 -8.13 -0.26 4.36
CA ALA A 143 -8.51 0.85 5.23
C ALA A 143 -7.29 1.63 5.77
N ASP A 144 -6.19 0.94 6.07
CA ASP A 144 -5.08 1.54 6.84
C ASP A 144 -3.85 1.81 5.99
N CYS A 145 -3.49 0.87 5.11
CA CYS A 145 -2.27 0.86 4.31
C CYS A 145 -2.55 0.66 2.81
N PRO A 146 -3.45 1.44 2.17
CA PRO A 146 -3.88 1.19 0.80
C PRO A 146 -2.73 1.20 -0.22
N SER A 147 -1.69 2.02 0.00
CA SER A 147 -0.52 2.10 -0.88
C SER A 147 0.36 0.85 -0.83
N ALA A 148 0.23 -0.02 0.18
CA ALA A 148 1.04 -1.23 0.27
C ALA A 148 0.55 -2.34 -0.68
N CYS A 149 -0.73 -2.31 -1.07
CA CYS A 149 -1.36 -3.40 -1.83
C CYS A 149 -2.15 -2.94 -3.06
N GLY A 150 -2.02 -1.67 -3.46
CA GLY A 150 -2.68 -1.17 -4.66
C GLY A 150 -4.14 -0.76 -4.45
N PHE A 151 -4.55 -0.41 -3.22
CA PHE A 151 -5.93 -0.11 -2.86
C PHE A 151 -6.25 1.40 -2.81
N CYS A 152 -5.38 2.26 -3.35
CA CYS A 152 -5.57 3.71 -3.30
C CYS A 152 -6.88 4.18 -3.92
N ASN A 153 -7.37 3.46 -4.93
CA ASN A 153 -8.62 3.79 -5.63
C ASN A 153 -9.86 3.14 -5.01
N ASP A 154 -9.70 2.34 -3.95
CA ASP A 154 -10.76 1.50 -3.39
C ASP A 154 -11.49 2.16 -2.20
N GLY A 155 -11.09 3.37 -1.79
CA GLY A 155 -11.79 4.13 -0.74
C GLY A 155 -11.81 3.47 0.63
N GLY A 156 -10.86 2.56 0.89
CA GLY A 156 -10.78 1.77 2.12
C GLY A 156 -11.70 0.56 2.16
N CYS A 157 -12.38 0.22 1.05
CA CYS A 157 -13.26 -0.92 0.99
C CYS A 157 -12.93 -1.85 -0.16
N VAL A 158 -12.66 -3.10 0.20
CA VAL A 158 -12.33 -4.18 -0.73
C VAL A 158 -13.03 -5.45 -0.28
N ASP A 159 -13.13 -6.42 -1.19
CA ASP A 159 -13.55 -7.77 -0.80
C ASP A 159 -12.44 -8.43 0.03
N GLY A 160 -12.81 -9.17 1.08
CA GLY A 160 -11.86 -10.03 1.80
C GLY A 160 -11.38 -11.16 0.89
N VAL A 161 -12.29 -11.77 0.14
CA VAL A 161 -11.93 -12.82 -0.84
C VAL A 161 -11.98 -12.28 -2.26
N MET A 162 -11.08 -12.74 -3.13
CA MET A 162 -10.98 -12.23 -4.51
C MET A 162 -12.10 -12.74 -5.42
N ASP A 163 -12.73 -13.85 -5.05
CA ASP A 163 -13.63 -14.63 -5.89
C ASP A 163 -15.12 -14.28 -5.73
N CYS A 164 -15.45 -13.20 -5.01
CA CYS A 164 -16.84 -12.77 -4.85
C CYS A 164 -17.55 -12.50 -6.19
N GLY A 165 -16.80 -12.08 -7.22
CA GLY A 165 -17.33 -11.82 -8.55
C GLY A 165 -17.72 -13.07 -9.34
N ASN A 166 -17.32 -14.27 -8.90
CA ASN A 166 -17.63 -15.51 -9.62
C ASN A 166 -19.11 -15.88 -9.54
N ASP A 167 -19.79 -15.51 -8.45
CA ASP A 167 -21.24 -15.68 -8.31
C ASP A 167 -21.83 -14.50 -7.54
N ILE A 168 -22.37 -13.52 -8.27
CA ILE A 168 -23.00 -12.32 -7.69
C ILE A 168 -24.31 -12.65 -6.95
N SER A 169 -24.92 -13.81 -7.22
CA SER A 169 -26.19 -14.17 -6.58
C SER A 169 -26.06 -14.36 -5.07
N ILE A 170 -24.85 -14.69 -4.58
CA ILE A 170 -24.53 -14.82 -3.15
C ILE A 170 -24.84 -13.54 -2.37
N CYS A 171 -24.80 -12.37 -3.02
CA CYS A 171 -25.10 -11.08 -2.40
C CYS A 171 -26.55 -11.00 -1.89
N ASN A 172 -27.49 -11.73 -2.49
CA ASN A 172 -28.92 -11.69 -2.12
C ASN A 172 -29.37 -12.97 -1.39
N ALA A 173 -28.53 -14.00 -1.34
CA ALA A 173 -28.85 -15.24 -0.64
C ALA A 173 -28.92 -15.00 0.88
N VAL A 174 -30.07 -15.30 1.49
CA VAL A 174 -30.33 -15.05 2.93
C VAL A 174 -29.33 -15.79 3.82
N GLY A 175 -28.95 -17.02 3.46
CA GLY A 175 -27.96 -17.81 4.21
C GLY A 175 -26.51 -17.34 4.07
N MET A 176 -26.22 -16.43 3.13
CA MET A 176 -24.85 -15.96 2.86
C MET A 176 -24.59 -14.54 3.39
N GLN A 177 -25.57 -13.92 4.04
CA GLN A 177 -25.50 -12.51 4.44
C GLN A 177 -24.28 -12.20 5.31
N ASP A 178 -23.96 -13.05 6.27
CA ASP A 178 -22.77 -12.88 7.12
C ASP A 178 -21.46 -12.94 6.31
N PHE A 179 -21.38 -13.92 5.41
CA PHE A 179 -20.22 -14.08 4.52
C PHE A 179 -20.04 -12.87 3.61
N VAL A 180 -21.09 -12.41 2.93
CA VAL A 180 -20.96 -11.29 1.98
C VAL A 180 -20.76 -9.94 2.67
N ASN A 181 -21.30 -9.76 3.88
CA ASN A 181 -21.04 -8.59 4.73
C ASN A 181 -19.57 -8.51 5.16
N GLN A 182 -18.92 -9.66 5.37
CA GLN A 182 -17.55 -9.71 5.85
C GLN A 182 -16.53 -9.74 4.70
N TYR A 183 -16.79 -10.55 3.67
CA TYR A 183 -15.79 -10.93 2.66
C TYR A 183 -16.09 -10.41 1.26
N CYS A 184 -17.29 -9.91 0.97
CA CYS A 184 -17.68 -9.44 -0.37
C CYS A 184 -18.22 -8.01 -0.36
N GLN A 185 -17.62 -7.16 0.48
CA GLN A 185 -18.12 -5.81 0.73
C GLN A 185 -18.16 -4.95 -0.52
N ARG A 186 -17.14 -4.99 -1.37
CA ARG A 186 -17.08 -4.19 -2.59
C ARG A 186 -17.96 -4.79 -3.68
N THR A 187 -17.82 -6.09 -3.94
CA THR A 187 -18.61 -6.78 -4.98
C THR A 187 -20.12 -6.68 -4.71
N CYS A 188 -20.54 -6.88 -3.46
CA CYS A 188 -21.95 -6.81 -3.07
C CYS A 188 -22.41 -5.39 -2.68
N GLN A 189 -21.61 -4.35 -2.94
CA GLN A 189 -21.95 -2.94 -2.62
C GLN A 189 -22.33 -2.71 -1.14
N ARG A 190 -21.66 -3.44 -0.25
CA ARG A 190 -21.80 -3.35 1.22
C ARG A 190 -20.70 -2.55 1.89
N CYS A 191 -19.85 -1.89 1.09
CA CYS A 191 -18.99 -0.82 1.56
C CYS A 191 -19.87 0.25 2.19
N GLY A 192 -20.04 0.21 3.52
CA GLY A 192 -20.60 1.33 4.26
C GLY A 192 -19.77 2.58 3.91
N THR A 193 -20.43 3.70 3.61
CA THR A 193 -19.74 4.95 3.26
C THR A 193 -18.71 5.27 4.33
N THR A 194 -17.43 5.13 3.99
CA THR A 194 -16.28 5.47 4.85
C THR A 194 -16.11 6.98 5.00
N THR A 195 -17.03 7.78 4.50
CA THR A 195 -17.14 9.20 4.84
C THR A 195 -18.11 9.36 6.02
N ALA A 196 -17.53 9.66 7.18
CA ALA A 196 -18.17 10.02 8.46
C ALA A 196 -18.70 8.85 9.32
N ALA A 197 -18.15 8.84 10.55
CA ALA A 197 -18.74 8.34 11.79
C ALA A 197 -20.00 7.49 11.64
N SER A 198 -19.86 6.18 11.85
CA SER A 198 -20.98 5.39 12.34
C SER A 198 -21.35 5.91 13.74
N THR A 199 -22.23 6.89 13.75
CA THR A 199 -23.17 7.09 14.85
C THR A 199 -24.16 5.94 14.74
N GLY A 200 -23.69 4.74 15.08
CA GLY A 200 -24.52 3.55 15.13
C GLY A 200 -25.41 3.64 16.36
N THR A 201 -26.47 4.45 16.29
CA THR A 201 -27.68 4.23 17.11
C THR A 201 -28.45 3.03 16.53
N GLY A 202 -27.78 1.89 16.41
CA GLY A 202 -28.42 0.62 16.09
C GLY A 202 -29.35 0.25 17.25
N THR A 203 -30.62 0.04 16.95
CA THR A 203 -31.66 -0.42 17.88
C THR A 203 -31.44 -1.88 18.26
N CYS A 204 -30.34 -2.16 18.96
CA CYS A 204 -30.05 -3.46 19.52
C CYS A 204 -30.64 -3.54 20.93
N THR A 205 -31.35 -4.64 21.21
CA THR A 205 -31.98 -4.91 22.51
C THR A 205 -31.07 -5.67 23.47
N SER A 206 -29.87 -6.06 23.02
CA SER A 206 -28.85 -6.72 23.84
C SER A 206 -27.45 -6.19 23.52
N PHE A 207 -26.60 -6.15 24.55
CA PHE A 207 -25.24 -5.63 24.50
C PHE A 207 -24.29 -6.65 25.13
N ILE A 208 -23.05 -6.69 24.64
CA ILE A 208 -21.98 -7.46 25.29
C ILE A 208 -21.65 -6.74 26.62
N ALA A 209 -21.37 -7.51 27.68
CA ALA A 209 -20.99 -6.95 28.97
C ALA A 209 -19.73 -6.08 28.85
N ASP A 210 -19.68 -4.99 29.61
CA ASP A 210 -18.48 -4.15 29.70
C ASP A 210 -17.32 -4.94 30.30
N THR A 211 -16.14 -4.81 29.72
CA THR A 211 -14.94 -5.53 30.16
C THR A 211 -14.05 -4.70 31.09
N SER A 212 -14.36 -3.41 31.28
CA SER A 212 -13.66 -2.50 32.16
C SER A 212 -14.59 -1.86 33.19
N ALA A 213 -14.17 -1.82 34.45
CA ALA A 213 -14.89 -1.12 35.51
C ALA A 213 -14.89 0.42 35.31
N SER A 214 -14.01 0.95 34.46
CA SER A 214 -13.86 2.39 34.21
C SER A 214 -14.82 2.92 33.14
N CYS A 215 -15.64 2.06 32.52
CA CYS A 215 -16.50 2.44 31.39
C CYS A 215 -17.44 3.61 31.69
N SER A 216 -18.01 3.66 32.88
CA SER A 216 -18.88 4.78 33.32
C SER A 216 -18.14 6.11 33.29
N ALA A 217 -16.96 6.19 33.90
CA ALA A 217 -16.12 7.39 33.92
C ALA A 217 -15.65 7.77 32.51
N TRP A 218 -15.25 6.80 31.69
CA TRP A 218 -14.82 7.04 30.32
C TRP A 218 -15.95 7.56 29.44
N ALA A 219 -17.17 7.02 29.59
CA ALA A 219 -18.34 7.50 28.88
C ALA A 219 -18.66 8.96 29.21
N THR A 220 -18.58 9.36 30.48
CA THR A 220 -18.72 10.78 30.91
C THR A 220 -17.64 11.68 30.28
N ASN A 221 -16.44 11.15 30.07
CA ASN A 221 -15.33 11.85 29.42
C ASN A 221 -15.32 11.71 27.88
N GLY A 222 -16.45 11.32 27.28
CA GLY A 222 -16.64 11.32 25.82
C GLY A 222 -16.11 10.09 25.09
N PHE A 223 -15.71 9.02 25.79
CA PHE A 223 -15.19 7.80 25.16
C PHE A 223 -16.12 7.23 24.11
N CYS A 224 -17.43 7.17 24.38
CA CYS A 224 -18.42 6.53 23.51
C CYS A 224 -18.63 7.23 22.15
N THR A 225 -18.30 8.52 22.07
CA THR A 225 -18.43 9.35 20.86
C THR A 225 -17.07 9.74 20.27
N ASN A 226 -15.98 9.40 20.95
CA ASN A 226 -14.63 9.77 20.53
C ASN A 226 -14.21 8.95 19.29
N THR A 227 -13.92 9.66 18.19
CA THR A 227 -13.51 9.09 16.91
C THR A 227 -12.06 8.60 16.88
N PHE A 228 -11.25 8.94 17.91
CA PHE A 228 -9.92 8.37 18.12
C PHE A 228 -9.97 6.88 18.45
N TYR A 229 -10.98 6.44 19.21
CA TYR A 229 -11.24 5.02 19.46
C TYR A 229 -12.19 4.47 18.41
N THR A 230 -11.85 3.36 17.77
CA THR A 230 -12.75 2.74 16.77
C THR A 230 -14.03 2.22 17.42
N ALA A 231 -15.13 2.13 16.66
CA ALA A 231 -16.37 1.56 17.17
C ALA A 231 -16.18 0.14 17.74
N ALA A 232 -15.31 -0.66 17.13
CA ALA A 232 -14.95 -1.99 17.62
C ALA A 232 -14.20 -1.94 18.96
N GLN A 233 -13.26 -1.02 19.16
CA GLN A 233 -12.57 -0.84 20.44
C GLN A 233 -13.54 -0.39 21.53
N ARG A 234 -14.42 0.56 21.22
CA ARG A 234 -15.45 1.00 22.17
C ARG A 234 -16.43 -0.12 22.50
N ARG A 235 -16.76 -0.99 21.53
CA ARG A 235 -17.56 -2.21 21.73
C ARG A 235 -16.85 -3.22 22.63
N VAL A 236 -15.56 -3.48 22.41
CA VAL A 236 -14.79 -4.45 23.21
C VAL A 236 -14.69 -4.03 24.67
N TYR A 237 -14.48 -2.74 24.93
CA TYR A 237 -14.32 -2.24 26.29
C TYR A 237 -15.64 -1.95 27.00
N CYS A 238 -16.55 -1.24 26.32
CA CYS A 238 -17.70 -0.59 26.92
C CYS A 238 -18.97 -0.75 26.07
N ALA A 239 -19.23 -1.93 25.49
CA ALA A 239 -20.41 -2.18 24.65
C ALA A 239 -21.74 -1.83 25.33
N THR A 240 -21.95 -2.26 26.58
CA THR A 240 -23.19 -1.96 27.32
C THR A 240 -23.25 -0.48 27.67
N THR A 241 -22.17 0.08 28.22
CA THR A 241 -22.13 1.48 28.61
C THR A 241 -22.31 2.43 27.43
N CYS A 242 -21.66 2.16 26.30
CA CYS A 242 -21.73 3.00 25.10
C CYS A 242 -22.93 2.66 24.20
N ARG A 243 -23.74 1.67 24.56
CA ARG A 243 -24.86 1.14 23.75
C ARG A 243 -24.43 0.77 22.33
N ILE A 244 -23.27 0.13 22.22
CA ILE A 244 -22.69 -0.31 20.96
C ILE A 244 -22.97 -1.80 20.82
N CYS A 245 -23.89 -2.13 19.92
CA CYS A 245 -23.82 -3.35 19.14
C CYS A 245 -22.89 -3.06 17.96
#